data_AF-A0A971PTT7-F1
#
_entry.id   AF-A0A971PTT7-F1
#
_cell.length_a   1.000
_cell.length_b   1.000
_cell.length_c   1.000
_cell.angle_alpha   90.00
_cell.angle_beta   90.00
_cell.angle_gamma   90.00
#
_symmetry.space_group_name_H-M   'P 1'
#
loop_
_entity.id
_entity.type
_entity.pdbx_description
1 polymer ?
#
loop_
_entity_poly.entity_id
_entity_poly.type
_entity_poly.pdbx_seq_one_letter_code
_entity_poly.pdbx_strand_id
1 'polypeptide(L)'
;PSEHGLRVRQSYFDTTPYVETDDAGRATYVEHHRTLEQRVAEVVAAGLVIEQLRELPWKSTNEATWGGWSPLRGGLIPGTMLLVASRAG
;
A
#
# COMPACT_ATOMS: atom_id res chain seq x y z
N PRO A 1 7.78 -23.70 -8.06
CA PRO A 1 7.21 -22.53 -8.76
C PRO A 1 7.99 -22.26 -10.06
N SER A 2 7.38 -22.54 -11.23
CA SER A 2 7.99 -22.22 -12.52
C SER A 2 7.57 -20.83 -12.99
N GLU A 3 8.33 -20.25 -13.92
CA GLU A 3 8.00 -18.99 -14.58
C GLU A 3 6.63 -19.04 -15.28
N HIS A 4 6.20 -20.23 -15.70
CA HIS A 4 4.98 -20.45 -16.49
C HIS A 4 3.68 -19.96 -15.81
N GLY A 5 3.67 -19.77 -14.49
CA GLY A 5 2.50 -19.25 -13.75
C GLY A 5 2.69 -17.84 -13.17
N LEU A 6 3.87 -17.23 -13.33
CA LEU A 6 4.21 -15.96 -12.70
C LEU A 6 3.95 -14.79 -13.67
N ARG A 7 3.01 -13.91 -13.33
CA ARG A 7 2.81 -12.65 -14.05
C ARG A 7 2.88 -11.47 -13.08
N VAL A 8 3.97 -10.72 -13.13
CA VAL A 8 4.18 -9.48 -12.39
C VAL A 8 4.23 -8.34 -13.39
N ARG A 9 3.41 -7.29 -13.19
CA ARG A 9 3.40 -6.12 -14.09
C ARG A 9 4.32 -4.99 -13.62
N GLN A 10 4.57 -4.90 -12.32
CA GLN A 10 5.40 -3.89 -11.67
C GLN A 10 6.11 -4.53 -10.49
N SER A 11 7.34 -4.11 -10.22
CA SER A 11 8.08 -4.56 -9.04
C SER A 11 7.45 -3.99 -7.78
N TYR A 12 7.22 -4.83 -6.77
CA TYR A 12 6.85 -4.36 -5.42
C TYR A 12 7.97 -3.52 -4.77
N PHE A 13 9.20 -3.62 -5.25
CA PHE A 13 10.34 -2.88 -4.71
C PHE A 13 10.58 -1.55 -5.44
N ASP A 14 9.82 -1.25 -6.50
CA ASP A 14 9.89 0.05 -7.16
C ASP A 14 9.11 1.08 -6.33
N THR A 15 9.83 2.01 -5.70
CA THR A 15 9.27 3.08 -4.87
C THR A 15 9.16 4.41 -5.60
N THR A 16 9.30 4.41 -6.93
CA THR A 16 9.10 5.61 -7.75
C THR A 16 7.68 6.15 -7.52
N PRO A 17 7.52 7.43 -7.14
CA PRO A 17 6.20 8.00 -6.90
C PRO A 17 5.39 8.14 -8.18
N TYR A 18 4.08 7.92 -8.07
CA TYR A 18 3.15 8.42 -9.07
C TYR A 18 2.84 9.88 -8.78
N VAL A 19 2.91 10.74 -9.80
CA VAL A 19 2.70 12.18 -9.68
C VAL A 19 1.75 12.64 -10.78
N GLU A 20 0.68 13.32 -10.40
CA GLU A 20 -0.17 14.08 -11.31
C GLU A 20 0.25 15.55 -11.25
N THR A 21 0.22 16.23 -12.40
CA THR A 21 0.59 17.64 -12.51
C THR A 21 -0.49 18.47 -13.20
N ASP A 22 -0.59 19.75 -12.83
CA ASP A 22 -1.40 20.73 -13.56
C ASP A 22 -0.74 21.17 -14.89
N ASP A 23 -1.44 22.03 -15.64
CA ASP A 23 -0.95 22.57 -16.92
C ASP A 23 0.32 23.43 -16.79
N ALA A 24 0.64 23.89 -15.57
CA ALA A 24 1.85 24.64 -15.26
C ALA A 24 2.99 23.73 -14.74
N GLY A 25 2.80 22.41 -14.73
CA GLY A 25 3.78 21.42 -14.29
C GLY A 25 3.91 21.29 -12.78
N ARG A 26 2.99 21.83 -11.98
CA ARG A 26 3.00 21.69 -10.52
C ARG A 26 2.34 20.38 -10.11
N ALA A 27 2.95 19.66 -9.18
CA ALA A 27 2.37 18.44 -8.61
C ALA A 27 1.04 18.75 -7.90
N THR A 28 -0.03 18.07 -8.28
CA THR A 28 -1.38 18.21 -7.70
C THR A 28 -1.76 17.01 -6.85
N TYR A 29 -1.28 15.83 -7.21
CA TYR A 29 -1.45 14.59 -6.45
C TYR A 29 -0.17 13.77 -6.52
N VAL A 30 0.22 13.17 -5.40
CA VAL A 30 1.38 12.29 -5.31
C VAL A 30 1.01 11.06 -4.51
N GLU A 31 1.27 9.89 -5.09
CA GLU A 31 1.13 8.60 -4.41
C GLU A 31 2.50 7.94 -4.27
N HIS A 32 2.89 7.67 -3.02
CA HIS A 32 4.15 7.01 -2.70
C HIS A 32 3.90 5.57 -2.28
N HIS A 33 4.32 4.64 -3.14
CA HIS A 33 4.48 3.26 -2.72
C HIS A 33 5.58 3.15 -1.65
N ARG A 34 5.31 2.34 -0.63
CA ARG A 34 6.28 1.93 0.39
C ARG A 34 6.08 0.45 0.65
N THR A 35 7.16 -0.29 0.82
CA THR A 35 7.09 -1.67 1.25
C THR A 35 6.56 -1.76 2.68
N LEU A 36 6.09 -2.94 3.06
CA LEU A 36 5.68 -3.26 4.43
C LEU A 36 6.82 -2.96 5.42
N GLU A 37 8.02 -3.41 5.06
CA GLU A 37 9.24 -3.20 5.83
C GLU A 37 9.56 -1.72 6.01
N GLN A 38 9.45 -0.91 4.95
CA GLN A 38 9.64 0.54 5.04
C GLN A 38 8.62 1.20 5.98
N ARG A 39 7.33 0.81 5.90
CA ARG A 39 6.30 1.34 6.81
C ARG A 39 6.53 0.96 8.27
N VAL A 40 6.97 -0.27 8.52
CA VAL A 40 7.35 -0.73 9.86
C VAL A 40 8.57 0.05 10.38
N ALA A 41 9.59 0.22 9.54
CA ALA A 41 10.79 0.96 9.88
C ALA A 41 10.49 2.44 10.20
N GLU A 42 9.59 3.09 9.46
CA GLU A 42 9.13 4.45 9.75
C GLU A 42 8.56 4.59 11.17
N VAL A 43 7.71 3.65 11.58
CA VAL A 43 7.09 3.67 12.92
C VAL A 43 8.12 3.40 14.01
N VAL A 44 9.02 2.44 13.81
CA VAL A 44 10.10 2.13 14.76
C VAL A 44 11.08 3.31 14.89
N ALA A 45 11.45 3.95 13.78
CA ALA A 45 12.32 5.13 13.78
C ALA A 45 11.68 6.33 14.49
N ALA A 46 10.35 6.39 14.53
CA ALA A 46 9.61 7.38 15.33
C ALA A 46 9.63 7.09 16.85
N GLY A 47 10.28 6.02 17.30
CA GLY A 47 10.36 5.62 18.72
C GLY A 47 9.06 5.01 19.25
N LEU A 48 8.20 4.53 18.35
CA LEU A 48 6.95 3.85 18.71
C LEU A 48 7.15 2.33 18.74
N VAL A 49 6.40 1.66 19.61
CA VAL A 49 6.32 0.20 19.67
C VAL A 49 5.11 -0.24 18.86
N ILE A 50 5.32 -1.09 17.86
CA ILE A 50 4.22 -1.67 17.08
C ILE A 50 3.57 -2.79 17.89
N GLU A 51 2.31 -2.62 18.23
CA GLU A 51 1.50 -3.58 18.97
C GLU A 51 0.75 -4.53 18.04
N GLN A 52 0.33 -4.03 16.87
CA GLN A 52 -0.40 -4.83 15.90
C GLN A 52 -0.16 -4.34 14.47
N LEU A 53 -0.06 -5.30 13.56
CA LEU A 53 -0.13 -5.09 12.11
C LEU A 53 -1.28 -5.92 11.56
N ARG A 54 -2.19 -5.30 10.83
CA ARG A 54 -3.32 -5.98 10.18
C ARG A 54 -3.39 -5.63 8.71
N GLU A 55 -3.53 -6.64 7.87
CA GLU A 55 -3.88 -6.50 6.47
C GLU A 55 -5.37 -6.84 6.33
N LEU A 56 -6.19 -5.84 5.98
CA LEU A 56 -7.63 -6.03 5.93
C LEU A 56 -8.06 -6.67 4.60
N PRO A 57 -8.94 -7.69 4.63
CA PRO A 57 -9.54 -8.21 3.42
C PRO A 57 -10.50 -7.19 2.82
N TRP A 58 -10.71 -7.27 1.51
CA TRP A 58 -11.77 -6.52 0.86
C TRP A 58 -13.13 -6.88 1.45
N LYS A 59 -13.94 -5.87 1.75
CA LYS A 59 -15.29 -6.08 2.27
C LYS A 59 -16.14 -6.70 1.18
N SER A 60 -16.76 -7.85 1.43
CA SER A 60 -17.63 -8.53 0.46
C SER A 60 -18.81 -7.68 0.01
N THR A 61 -19.25 -6.72 0.83
CA THR A 61 -20.31 -5.76 0.52
C THR A 61 -19.86 -4.59 -0.34
N ASN A 62 -18.56 -4.42 -0.58
CA ASN A 62 -18.03 -3.34 -1.40
C ASN A 62 -17.94 -3.78 -2.87
N GLU A 63 -18.82 -3.25 -3.71
CA GLU A 63 -18.87 -3.54 -5.14
C GLU A 63 -18.22 -2.45 -6.03
N ALA A 64 -17.71 -1.37 -5.41
CA ALA A 64 -17.20 -0.23 -6.15
C ALA A 64 -15.86 -0.51 -6.85
N THR A 65 -15.64 0.16 -7.98
CA THR A 65 -14.37 0.17 -8.71
C THR A 65 -13.89 1.61 -8.84
N TRP A 66 -12.66 1.89 -8.44
CA TRP A 66 -12.06 3.22 -8.51
C TRP A 66 -10.53 3.12 -8.61
N GLY A 67 -9.92 3.97 -9.45
CA GLY A 67 -8.48 3.93 -9.69
C GLY A 67 -8.00 2.51 -10.00
N GLY A 68 -7.08 2.00 -9.18
CA GLY A 68 -6.56 0.64 -9.28
C GLY A 68 -7.35 -0.45 -8.55
N TRP A 69 -8.45 -0.15 -7.85
CA TRP A 69 -9.18 -1.07 -6.97
C TRP A 69 -10.53 -1.53 -7.53
N SER A 70 -10.86 -2.79 -7.27
CA SER A 70 -12.14 -3.43 -7.61
C SER A 70 -12.35 -4.68 -6.74
N PRO A 71 -13.55 -5.28 -6.69
CA PRO A 71 -13.78 -6.53 -5.97
C PRO A 71 -12.84 -7.67 -6.40
N LEU A 72 -12.54 -7.75 -7.71
CA LEU A 72 -11.63 -8.76 -8.26
C LEU A 72 -10.21 -8.61 -7.70
N ARG A 73 -9.66 -7.38 -7.69
CA ARG A 73 -8.31 -7.13 -7.16
C ARG A 73 -8.29 -7.25 -5.63
N GLY A 74 -9.25 -6.61 -4.96
CA GLY A 74 -9.32 -6.56 -3.50
C GLY A 74 -9.53 -7.94 -2.86
N GLY A 75 -10.18 -8.87 -3.56
CA GLY A 75 -10.31 -10.26 -3.11
C GLY A 75 -9.00 -11.05 -3.12
N LEU A 76 -7.96 -10.57 -3.80
CA LEU A 76 -6.69 -11.28 -3.98
C LEU A 76 -5.55 -10.68 -3.16
N ILE A 77 -5.56 -9.36 -2.93
CA ILE A 77 -4.50 -8.65 -2.21
C ILE A 77 -5.11 -7.64 -1.23
N PRO A 78 -4.45 -7.40 -0.08
CA PRO A 78 -4.98 -6.47 0.90
C PRO A 78 -5.02 -5.04 0.36
N GLY A 79 -6.16 -4.37 0.56
CA GLY A 79 -6.36 -2.98 0.16
C GLY A 79 -5.92 -1.96 1.21
N THR A 80 -5.75 -2.39 2.46
CA THR A 80 -5.42 -1.51 3.56
C THR A 80 -4.60 -2.24 4.60
N MET A 81 -3.50 -1.61 5.02
CA MET A 81 -2.73 -2.01 6.18
C MET A 81 -3.06 -1.08 7.35
N LEU A 82 -3.28 -1.66 8.52
CA LEU A 82 -3.39 -0.95 9.79
C LEU A 82 -2.20 -1.28 10.68
N LEU A 83 -1.57 -0.24 11.24
CA LEU A 83 -0.55 -0.35 12.27
C LEU A 83 -1.08 0.28 13.56
N VAL A 84 -1.11 -0.50 14.63
CA VAL A 84 -1.39 -0.01 15.99
C VAL A 84 -0.05 0.12 16.69
N ALA A 85 0.24 1.30 17.22
CA ALA A 85 1.50 1.57 17.90
C ALA A 85 1.28 2.46 19.11
N SER A 86 2.11 2.26 20.12
CA SER A 86 2.14 3.07 21.34
C SER A 86 3.49 3.76 21.51
N ARG A 87 3.50 4.84 22.28
CA ARG A 87 4.75 5.47 22.71
C ARG A 87 5.35 4.61 23.81
N ALA A 88 6.65 4.32 23.73
CA ALA A 88 7.36 3.68 24.83
C ALA A 88 7.22 4.55 26.10
N GLY A 89 6.85 3.91 27.21
CA GLY A 89 6.76 4.56 28.54
C GLY A 89 8.12 4.98 29.08
#